data_AF-A0A259Y0H7-F1
#
_entry.id   AF-A0A259Y0H7-F1
#
_cell.length_a   1.000
_cell.length_b   1.000
_cell.length_c   1.000
_cell.angle_alpha   90.00
_cell.angle_beta   90.00
_cell.angle_gamma   90.00
#
_symmetry.space_group_name_H-M   'P 1'
#
loop_
_entity.id
_entity.type
_entity.pdbx_description
1 polymer ?
#
loop_
_entity_poly.entity_id
_entity_poly.type
_entity_poly.pdbx_seq_one_letter_code
_entity_poly.pdbx_strand_id
1 'polypeptide(L)'
;MIDPITQEIMKLYLEHQGLPPELNPDDQQEFLERESERIAERIDNMKVHMQSQVLERYLRENGEPAPFMEQVGLINQAWAQATDFVINEEIYNQLPVEMEAYPPDQESPEAEAERDRARIQVHRSDPERWRDPLNCADPIQSTLWLTDALWKDKPVQFRYYAMHLLQARIEDDLPYPTSQSHPLFPSFTSLLDERVAEHAASGK
;
A
#
# COMPACT_ATOMS: atom_id res chain seq x y z
N MET A 1 7.47 26.02 -10.38
CA MET A 1 7.05 26.16 -11.80
C MET A 1 6.08 25.03 -12.02
N ILE A 2 4.82 25.33 -12.33
CA ILE A 2 3.76 24.32 -12.44
C ILE A 2 4.04 23.46 -13.67
N ASP A 3 3.92 22.14 -13.53
CA ASP A 3 4.17 21.16 -14.60
C ASP A 3 3.16 21.33 -15.76
N PRO A 4 3.54 21.09 -17.04
CA PRO A 4 2.61 21.19 -18.17
C PRO A 4 1.36 20.31 -18.06
N ILE A 5 1.45 19.13 -17.43
CA ILE A 5 0.28 18.25 -17.21
C ILE A 5 -0.66 18.89 -16.19
N THR A 6 -0.13 19.40 -15.08
CA THR A 6 -0.91 20.15 -14.08
C THR A 6 -1.60 21.37 -14.72
N GLN A 7 -0.92 22.12 -15.59
CA GLN A 7 -1.53 23.26 -16.30
C GLN A 7 -2.71 22.85 -17.21
N GLU A 8 -2.60 21.72 -17.93
CA GLU A 8 -3.71 21.24 -18.77
C GLU A 8 -4.88 20.72 -17.90
N ILE A 9 -4.60 20.06 -16.78
CA ILE A 9 -5.65 19.64 -15.82
C ILE A 9 -6.37 20.87 -15.24
N MET A 10 -5.64 21.91 -14.81
CA MET A 10 -6.25 23.15 -14.29
C MET A 10 -7.25 23.73 -15.29
N LYS A 11 -6.89 23.75 -16.58
CA LYS A 11 -7.76 24.20 -17.67
C LYS A 11 -8.98 23.29 -17.85
N LEU A 12 -8.80 21.97 -17.93
CA LEU A 12 -9.89 21.01 -18.10
C LEU A 12 -10.87 21.03 -16.91
N TYR A 13 -10.36 21.17 -15.68
CA TYR A 13 -11.15 21.29 -14.46
C TYR A 13 -12.03 22.55 -14.49
N LEU A 14 -11.46 23.70 -14.89
CA LEU A 14 -12.21 24.94 -15.06
C LEU A 14 -13.28 24.86 -16.17
N GLU A 15 -12.99 24.16 -17.27
CA GLU A 15 -13.91 24.01 -18.40
C GLU A 15 -15.10 23.07 -18.11
N HIS A 16 -14.94 22.09 -17.21
CA HIS A 16 -15.92 21.01 -17.03
C HIS A 16 -16.52 20.86 -15.62
N GLN A 17 -15.75 21.14 -14.56
CA GLN A 17 -16.24 21.06 -13.16
C GLN A 17 -16.53 22.46 -12.59
N GLY A 18 -15.72 23.45 -12.96
CA GLY A 18 -15.79 24.80 -12.40
C GLY A 18 -15.24 24.89 -10.97
N LEU A 19 -15.22 26.10 -10.41
CA LEU A 19 -14.69 26.36 -9.06
C LEU A 19 -15.80 26.42 -8.01
N PRO A 20 -15.53 26.00 -6.76
CA PRO A 20 -16.45 26.19 -5.65
C PRO A 20 -16.77 27.69 -5.44
N PRO A 21 -18.04 28.12 -5.56
CA PRO A 21 -18.40 29.54 -5.50
C PRO A 21 -18.37 30.12 -4.07
N GLU A 22 -18.20 29.28 -3.06
CA GLU A 22 -18.12 29.65 -1.64
C GLU A 22 -16.71 30.05 -1.21
N LEU A 23 -15.69 29.69 -1.98
CA LEU A 23 -14.28 30.03 -1.74
C LEU A 23 -13.96 31.45 -2.20
N ASN A 24 -13.03 32.12 -1.52
CA ASN A 24 -12.52 33.41 -1.96
C ASN A 24 -11.53 33.22 -3.14
N PRO A 25 -11.17 34.27 -3.92
CA PRO A 25 -10.33 34.12 -5.11
C PRO A 25 -8.95 33.50 -4.86
N ASP A 26 -8.33 33.74 -3.71
CA ASP A 26 -7.04 33.16 -3.35
C ASP A 26 -7.22 31.67 -2.97
N ASP A 27 -8.24 31.35 -2.17
CA ASP A 27 -8.60 29.96 -1.81
C ASP A 27 -8.99 29.13 -3.05
N GLN A 28 -9.63 29.76 -4.05
CA GLN A 28 -10.01 29.13 -5.32
C GLN A 28 -8.79 28.74 -6.16
N GLN A 29 -7.76 29.59 -6.18
CA GLN A 29 -6.50 29.29 -6.86
C GLN A 29 -5.74 28.16 -6.15
N GLU A 30 -5.63 28.20 -4.81
CA GLU A 30 -5.01 27.14 -4.02
C GLU A 30 -5.75 25.80 -4.19
N PHE A 31 -7.08 25.81 -4.19
CA PHE A 31 -7.90 24.63 -4.46
C PHE A 31 -7.61 24.05 -5.85
N LEU A 32 -7.60 24.89 -6.88
CA LEU A 32 -7.38 24.46 -8.27
C LEU A 32 -5.98 23.87 -8.46
N GLU A 33 -4.95 24.51 -7.90
CA GLU A 33 -3.58 24.00 -7.93
C GLU A 33 -3.49 22.63 -7.24
N ARG A 34 -4.01 22.51 -6.01
CA ARG A 34 -3.97 21.26 -5.23
C ARG A 34 -4.72 20.11 -5.91
N GLU A 35 -5.93 20.32 -6.42
CA GLU A 35 -6.67 19.26 -7.12
C GLU A 35 -6.00 18.88 -8.44
N SER A 36 -5.39 19.83 -9.14
CA SER A 36 -4.68 19.54 -10.39
C SER A 36 -3.35 18.80 -10.15
N GLU A 37 -2.65 19.09 -9.06
CA GLU A 37 -1.48 18.32 -8.61
C GLU A 37 -1.88 16.89 -8.21
N ARG A 38 -2.97 16.71 -7.45
CA ARG A 38 -3.53 15.39 -7.08
C ARG A 38 -3.85 14.54 -8.31
N ILE A 39 -4.50 15.13 -9.32
CA ILE A 39 -4.86 14.42 -10.55
C ILE A 39 -3.60 14.12 -11.41
N ALA A 40 -2.61 15.02 -11.44
CA ALA A 40 -1.34 14.77 -12.11
C ALA A 40 -0.56 13.60 -11.48
N GLU A 41 -0.49 13.55 -10.15
CA GLU A 41 0.10 12.43 -9.41
C GLU A 41 -0.65 11.11 -9.70
N ARG A 42 -1.98 11.14 -9.77
CA ARG A 42 -2.79 9.96 -10.14
C ARG A 42 -2.50 9.49 -11.57
N ILE A 43 -2.35 10.42 -12.53
CA ILE A 43 -1.96 10.11 -13.91
C ILE A 43 -0.58 9.42 -13.93
N ASP A 44 0.42 9.96 -13.23
CA ASP A 44 1.77 9.40 -13.26
C ASP A 44 1.87 8.01 -12.58
N ASN A 45 1.12 7.79 -11.50
CA ASN A 45 0.96 6.46 -10.91
C ASN A 45 0.32 5.47 -11.90
N MET A 46 -0.76 5.87 -12.59
CA MET A 46 -1.42 5.04 -13.61
C MET A 46 -0.50 4.76 -14.81
N LYS A 47 0.33 5.72 -15.25
CA LYS A 47 1.35 5.52 -16.29
C LYS A 47 2.35 4.43 -15.91
N VAL A 48 2.84 4.43 -14.66
CA VAL A 48 3.79 3.41 -14.16
C VAL A 48 3.13 2.03 -14.13
N HIS A 49 1.88 1.94 -13.67
CA HIS A 49 1.11 0.70 -13.64
C HIS A 49 0.93 0.13 -15.07
N MET A 50 0.34 0.93 -15.98
CA MET A 50 0.09 0.50 -17.35
C MET A 50 1.35 0.18 -18.14
N GLN A 51 2.45 0.91 -17.92
CA GLN A 51 3.76 0.58 -18.49
C GLN A 51 4.23 -0.82 -18.07
N SER A 52 4.11 -1.16 -16.79
CA SER A 52 4.52 -2.48 -16.30
C SER A 52 3.64 -3.57 -16.92
N GLN A 53 2.32 -3.34 -16.90
CA GLN A 53 1.31 -4.27 -17.45
C GLN A 53 1.53 -4.56 -18.94
N VAL A 54 1.77 -3.54 -19.79
CA VAL A 54 1.94 -3.75 -21.24
C VAL A 54 3.23 -4.52 -21.57
N LEU A 55 4.31 -4.29 -20.80
CA LEU A 55 5.59 -4.98 -21.01
C LEU A 55 5.55 -6.42 -20.52
N GLU A 56 4.93 -6.69 -19.36
CA GLU A 56 4.70 -8.05 -18.87
C GLU A 56 3.79 -8.85 -19.79
N ARG A 57 2.73 -8.21 -20.32
CA ARG A 57 1.84 -8.82 -21.31
C ARG A 57 2.61 -9.20 -22.57
N TYR A 58 3.42 -8.29 -23.11
CA TYR A 58 4.23 -8.56 -24.29
C TYR A 58 5.18 -9.75 -24.08
N LEU A 59 5.89 -9.77 -22.94
CA LEU A 59 6.80 -10.86 -22.57
C LEU A 59 6.06 -12.20 -22.44
N ARG A 60 4.84 -12.20 -21.89
CA ARG A 60 3.99 -13.38 -21.76
C ARG A 60 3.48 -13.91 -23.11
N GLU A 61 3.14 -13.00 -24.04
CA GLU A 61 2.59 -13.35 -25.36
C GLU A 61 3.70 -13.80 -26.34
N ASN A 62 4.90 -13.19 -26.28
CA ASN A 62 5.98 -13.43 -27.24
C ASN A 62 7.14 -14.29 -26.70
N GLY A 63 7.24 -14.47 -25.38
CA GLY A 63 8.31 -15.24 -24.72
C GLY A 63 9.64 -14.49 -24.55
N GLU A 64 9.78 -13.30 -25.15
CA GLU A 64 10.94 -12.41 -25.02
C GLU A 64 10.52 -10.93 -24.88
N PRO A 65 11.36 -10.06 -24.30
CA PRO A 65 11.06 -8.63 -24.20
C PRO A 65 11.01 -7.94 -25.57
N ALA A 66 10.13 -6.95 -25.72
CA ALA A 66 10.04 -6.16 -26.95
C ALA A 66 11.38 -5.47 -27.31
N PRO A 67 11.77 -5.42 -28.59
CA PRO A 67 12.94 -4.65 -29.01
C PRO A 67 12.72 -3.16 -28.74
N PHE A 68 13.79 -2.43 -28.43
CA PHE A 68 13.75 -1.06 -27.87
C PHE A 68 12.74 -0.10 -28.54
N MET A 69 12.68 -0.05 -29.87
CA MET A 69 11.74 0.84 -30.59
C MET A 69 10.27 0.47 -30.38
N GLU A 70 9.98 -0.83 -30.28
CA GLU A 70 8.64 -1.36 -30.03
C GLU A 70 8.26 -1.20 -28.56
N GLN A 71 9.21 -1.43 -27.65
CA GLN A 71 9.09 -1.13 -26.22
C GLN A 71 8.69 0.34 -25.98
N VAL A 72 9.37 1.28 -26.62
CA VAL A 72 9.04 2.72 -26.53
C VAL A 72 7.64 3.01 -27.10
N GLY A 73 7.23 2.34 -28.18
CA GLY A 73 5.88 2.45 -28.73
C GLY A 73 4.80 2.00 -27.75
N LEU A 74 4.98 0.82 -27.14
CA LEU A 74 4.07 0.26 -26.14
C LEU A 74 3.96 1.16 -24.90
N ILE A 75 5.08 1.67 -24.40
CA ILE A 75 5.12 2.59 -23.25
C ILE A 75 4.36 3.88 -23.55
N ASN A 76 4.62 4.52 -24.70
CA ASN A 76 3.93 5.75 -25.08
C ASN A 76 2.41 5.55 -25.25
N GLN A 77 1.99 4.41 -25.81
CA GLN A 77 0.56 4.07 -25.90
C GLN A 77 -0.07 3.87 -24.53
N ALA A 78 0.59 3.11 -23.64
CA ALA A 78 0.16 2.90 -22.26
C ALA A 78 0.05 4.22 -21.49
N TRP A 79 0.99 5.16 -21.68
CA TRP A 79 0.95 6.46 -21.02
C TRP A 79 -0.17 7.38 -21.52
N ALA A 80 -0.48 7.34 -22.83
CA ALA A 80 -1.63 8.06 -23.37
C ALA A 80 -2.94 7.51 -22.78
N GLN A 81 -3.10 6.19 -22.77
CA GLN A 81 -4.26 5.51 -22.18
C GLN A 81 -4.42 5.80 -20.69
N ALA A 82 -3.34 5.78 -19.91
CA ALA A 82 -3.34 6.14 -18.49
C ALA A 82 -3.83 7.59 -18.25
N THR A 83 -3.37 8.51 -19.10
CA THR A 83 -3.74 9.93 -19.04
C THR A 83 -5.22 10.12 -19.38
N ASP A 84 -5.68 9.51 -20.48
CA ASP A 84 -7.08 9.55 -20.90
C ASP A 84 -8.01 8.91 -19.84
N PHE A 85 -7.62 7.79 -19.24
CA PHE A 85 -8.41 7.10 -18.21
C PHE A 85 -8.66 8.00 -17.00
N VAL A 86 -7.60 8.55 -16.40
CA VAL A 86 -7.72 9.36 -15.17
C VAL A 86 -8.45 10.68 -15.44
N ILE A 87 -8.25 11.31 -16.61
CA ILE A 87 -9.00 12.52 -16.99
C ILE A 87 -10.50 12.19 -17.17
N ASN A 88 -10.84 11.08 -17.83
CA ASN A 88 -12.23 10.67 -18.00
C ASN A 88 -12.93 10.37 -16.65
N GLU A 89 -12.22 9.73 -15.72
CA GLU A 89 -12.75 9.48 -14.38
C GLU A 89 -12.90 10.76 -13.54
N GLU A 90 -11.81 11.52 -13.34
CA GLU A 90 -11.73 12.64 -12.40
C GLU A 90 -12.40 13.93 -12.92
N ILE A 91 -12.27 14.24 -14.21
CA ILE A 91 -12.79 15.48 -14.80
C ILE A 91 -14.17 15.28 -15.44
N TYR A 92 -14.37 14.15 -16.14
CA TYR A 92 -15.62 13.91 -16.86
C TYR A 92 -16.64 13.07 -16.09
N ASN A 93 -16.27 12.44 -14.97
CA ASN A 93 -17.08 11.44 -14.25
C ASN A 93 -17.59 10.32 -15.19
N GLN A 94 -16.79 9.98 -16.19
CA GLN A 94 -17.08 8.98 -17.21
C GLN A 94 -16.04 7.87 -17.11
N LEU A 95 -16.44 6.69 -16.65
CA LEU A 95 -15.62 5.50 -16.85
C LEU A 95 -15.73 5.09 -18.33
N PRO A 96 -14.60 4.92 -19.05
CA PRO A 96 -14.63 4.53 -20.45
C PRO A 96 -15.33 3.17 -20.63
N VAL A 97 -16.11 3.04 -21.71
CA VAL A 97 -17.02 1.89 -21.92
C VAL A 97 -16.27 0.56 -22.14
N GLU A 98 -14.99 0.60 -22.54
CA GLU A 98 -14.14 -0.58 -22.77
C GLU A 98 -13.48 -1.11 -21.48
N MET A 99 -14.27 -1.27 -20.42
CA MET A 99 -13.83 -1.74 -19.09
C MET A 99 -13.66 -3.27 -18.94
N GLU A 100 -13.47 -4.02 -20.03
CA GLU A 100 -13.09 -5.45 -19.95
C GLU A 100 -11.56 -5.67 -19.96
N ALA A 101 -10.76 -4.61 -20.18
CA ALA A 101 -9.29 -4.71 -20.32
C ALA A 101 -8.48 -3.96 -19.25
N TYR A 102 -9.14 -3.19 -18.37
CA TYR A 102 -8.50 -2.34 -17.37
C TYR A 102 -8.89 -2.83 -15.97
N PRO A 103 -7.93 -3.30 -15.15
CA PRO A 103 -8.21 -3.50 -13.74
C PRO A 103 -8.38 -2.14 -13.05
N PRO A 104 -9.15 -2.05 -11.96
CA PRO A 104 -8.96 -0.97 -10.98
C PRO A 104 -7.52 -1.01 -10.42
N ASP A 105 -7.12 -0.01 -9.63
CA ASP A 105 -5.83 0.00 -8.89
C ASP A 105 -5.77 -1.13 -7.83
N GLN A 106 -5.70 -2.36 -8.30
CA GLN A 106 -5.58 -3.60 -7.56
C GLN A 106 -4.46 -4.38 -8.23
N GLU A 107 -3.28 -4.31 -7.60
CA GLU A 107 -2.27 -5.33 -7.77
C GLU A 107 -2.93 -6.71 -7.59
N SER A 108 -2.57 -7.69 -8.43
CA SER A 108 -3.22 -8.98 -8.35
C SER A 108 -2.92 -9.63 -6.99
N PRO A 109 -3.84 -10.42 -6.40
CA PRO A 109 -3.61 -11.06 -5.10
C PRO A 109 -2.32 -11.89 -5.04
N GLU A 110 -1.86 -12.41 -6.18
CA GLU A 110 -0.60 -13.13 -6.32
C GLU A 110 0.63 -12.22 -6.22
N ALA A 111 0.57 -11.01 -6.78
CA ALA A 111 1.64 -10.02 -6.68
C ALA A 111 1.68 -9.37 -5.29
N GLU A 112 0.53 -9.12 -4.67
CA GLU A 112 0.44 -8.67 -3.27
C GLU A 112 1.07 -9.72 -2.32
N ALA A 113 0.65 -10.97 -2.47
CA ALA A 113 1.24 -12.09 -1.73
C ALA A 113 2.74 -12.25 -1.98
N GLU A 114 3.25 -11.96 -3.18
CA GLU A 114 4.69 -12.02 -3.46
C GLU A 114 5.48 -10.90 -2.78
N ARG A 115 4.97 -9.65 -2.79
CA ARG A 115 5.57 -8.54 -2.02
C ARG A 115 5.62 -8.84 -0.52
N ASP A 116 4.52 -9.37 0.02
CA ASP A 116 4.42 -9.71 1.44
C ASP A 116 5.40 -10.82 1.81
N ARG A 117 5.48 -11.89 1.00
CA ARG A 117 6.52 -12.93 1.15
C ARG A 117 7.93 -12.35 1.09
N ALA A 118 8.21 -11.46 0.14
CA ALA A 118 9.53 -10.83 0.00
C ALA A 118 9.88 -9.97 1.24
N ARG A 119 8.94 -9.17 1.75
CA ARG A 119 9.11 -8.35 2.96
C ARG A 119 9.39 -9.22 4.19
N ILE A 120 8.58 -10.25 4.43
CA ILE A 120 8.77 -11.20 5.53
C ILE A 120 10.13 -11.90 5.42
N GLN A 121 10.55 -12.27 4.20
CA GLN A 121 11.82 -12.95 3.97
C GLN A 121 13.05 -12.04 4.23
N VAL A 122 12.96 -10.74 3.92
CA VAL A 122 14.01 -9.75 4.23
C VAL A 122 14.17 -9.56 5.74
N HIS A 123 13.07 -9.49 6.48
CA HIS A 123 13.07 -9.30 7.93
C HIS A 123 13.18 -10.61 8.74
N ARG A 124 13.34 -11.76 8.07
CA ARG A 124 13.31 -13.08 8.72
C ARG A 124 14.36 -13.27 9.82
N SER A 125 15.54 -12.68 9.64
CA SER A 125 16.67 -12.76 10.59
C SER A 125 16.64 -11.68 11.68
N ASP A 126 15.68 -10.76 11.64
CA ASP A 126 15.54 -9.69 12.63
C ASP A 126 14.80 -10.22 13.88
N PRO A 127 15.45 -10.24 15.07
CA PRO A 127 14.81 -10.67 16.32
C PRO A 127 13.75 -9.67 16.83
N GLU A 128 13.69 -8.46 16.27
CA GLU A 128 12.71 -7.42 16.58
C GLU A 128 11.61 -7.27 15.53
N ARG A 129 11.57 -8.12 14.48
CA ARG A 129 10.55 -8.10 13.41
C ARG A 129 9.11 -8.01 13.93
N TRP A 130 8.83 -8.64 15.07
CA TRP A 130 7.52 -8.63 15.74
C TRP A 130 7.03 -7.23 16.16
N ARG A 131 7.91 -6.24 16.27
CA ARG A 131 7.55 -4.84 16.55
C ARG A 131 6.75 -4.20 15.41
N ASP A 132 6.93 -4.71 14.19
CA ASP A 132 6.19 -4.32 12.98
C ASP A 132 5.58 -5.58 12.34
N PRO A 133 4.32 -5.91 12.69
CA PRO A 133 3.60 -7.09 12.20
C PRO A 133 3.60 -7.30 10.68
N LEU A 134 3.74 -6.25 9.87
CA LEU A 134 3.85 -6.40 8.41
C LEU A 134 5.09 -7.21 8.00
N ASN A 135 6.12 -7.25 8.83
CA ASN A 135 7.38 -7.97 8.61
C ASN A 135 7.34 -9.42 9.15
N CYS A 136 6.17 -9.88 9.61
CA CYS A 136 5.94 -11.21 10.16
C CYS A 136 5.00 -12.03 9.27
N ALA A 137 5.11 -13.36 9.35
CA ALA A 137 4.04 -14.23 8.86
C ALA A 137 2.82 -14.15 9.79
N ASP A 138 1.63 -14.37 9.24
CA ASP A 138 0.38 -14.40 10.00
C ASP A 138 0.46 -15.41 11.17
N PRO A 139 0.16 -15.00 12.41
CA PRO A 139 0.20 -15.89 13.56
C PRO A 139 -0.75 -17.08 13.41
N ILE A 140 -0.22 -18.30 13.60
CA ILE A 140 -1.02 -19.51 13.48
C ILE A 140 -2.00 -19.66 14.66
N GLN A 141 -3.07 -20.44 14.47
CA GLN A 141 -4.18 -20.50 15.42
C GLN A 141 -3.80 -20.92 16.86
N SER A 142 -2.76 -21.75 17.04
CA SER A 142 -2.21 -22.07 18.36
C SER A 142 -1.58 -20.86 19.05
N THR A 143 -0.97 -19.95 18.30
CA THR A 143 -0.37 -18.71 18.79
C THR A 143 -1.46 -17.73 19.26
N LEU A 144 -2.59 -17.65 18.55
CA LEU A 144 -3.76 -16.88 18.99
C LEU A 144 -4.31 -17.40 20.33
N TRP A 145 -4.54 -18.72 20.43
CA TRP A 145 -5.04 -19.33 21.67
C TRP A 145 -4.10 -19.16 22.85
N LEU A 146 -2.78 -19.27 22.63
CA LEU A 146 -1.78 -19.02 23.67
C LEU A 146 -1.80 -17.55 24.11
N THR A 147 -1.90 -16.62 23.16
CA THR A 147 -2.00 -15.17 23.43
C THR A 147 -3.21 -14.85 24.31
N ASP A 148 -4.39 -15.38 23.98
CA ASP A 148 -5.60 -15.19 24.78
C ASP A 148 -5.53 -15.88 26.15
N ALA A 149 -4.88 -17.04 26.25
CA ALA A 149 -4.67 -17.71 27.55
C ALA A 149 -3.72 -16.94 28.48
N LEU A 150 -2.72 -16.26 27.91
CA LEU A 150 -1.73 -15.49 28.66
C LEU A 150 -2.23 -14.08 29.04
N TRP A 151 -2.86 -13.37 28.11
CA TRP A 151 -3.14 -11.93 28.23
C TRP A 151 -4.60 -11.56 27.90
N LYS A 152 -5.56 -12.43 28.21
CA LYS A 152 -7.01 -12.24 27.98
C LYS A 152 -7.52 -10.82 28.26
N ASP A 153 -7.12 -10.25 29.39
CA ASP A 153 -7.62 -8.98 29.90
C ASP A 153 -6.82 -7.74 29.40
N LYS A 154 -5.80 -7.95 28.57
CA LYS A 154 -5.03 -6.86 27.93
C LYS A 154 -5.75 -6.31 26.68
N PRO A 155 -5.51 -5.02 26.34
CA PRO A 155 -6.07 -4.38 25.14
C PRO A 155 -5.75 -5.14 23.84
N VAL A 156 -6.57 -4.93 22.81
CA VAL A 156 -6.39 -5.57 21.49
C VAL A 156 -5.00 -5.30 20.91
N GLN A 157 -4.51 -4.06 20.96
CA GLN A 157 -3.18 -3.70 20.46
C GLN A 157 -2.04 -4.47 21.16
N PHE A 158 -2.16 -4.68 22.48
CA PHE A 158 -1.20 -5.46 23.24
C PHE A 158 -1.22 -6.93 22.77
N ARG A 159 -2.43 -7.52 22.65
CA ARG A 159 -2.58 -8.90 22.16
C ARG A 159 -2.12 -9.06 20.70
N TYR A 160 -2.24 -8.02 19.89
CA TYR A 160 -1.74 -8.00 18.51
C TYR A 160 -0.21 -8.09 18.45
N TYR A 161 0.54 -7.29 19.22
CA TYR A 161 2.00 -7.49 19.30
C TYR A 161 2.38 -8.80 19.99
N ALA A 162 1.61 -9.24 20.98
CA ALA A 162 1.87 -10.48 21.71
C ALA A 162 1.83 -11.72 20.81
N MET A 163 0.85 -11.82 19.91
CA MET A 163 0.76 -12.93 18.96
C MET A 163 1.92 -12.93 17.95
N HIS A 164 2.37 -11.76 17.47
CA HIS A 164 3.52 -11.68 16.54
C HIS A 164 4.84 -11.99 17.25
N LEU A 165 5.02 -11.56 18.50
CA LEU A 165 6.19 -11.91 19.32
C LEU A 165 6.22 -13.41 19.61
N LEU A 166 5.09 -14.02 19.99
CA LEU A 166 5.02 -15.46 20.19
C LEU A 166 5.26 -16.24 18.90
N GLN A 167 4.66 -15.82 17.78
CA GLN A 167 4.85 -16.43 16.47
C GLN A 167 6.33 -16.43 16.09
N ALA A 168 7.00 -15.28 16.17
CA ALA A 168 8.42 -15.15 15.88
C ALA A 168 9.30 -16.04 16.78
N ARG A 169 8.97 -16.16 18.07
CA ARG A 169 9.71 -17.03 19.00
C ARG A 169 9.53 -18.51 18.69
N ILE A 170 8.31 -18.95 18.38
CA ILE A 170 8.01 -20.34 17.98
C ILE A 170 8.74 -20.69 16.69
N GLU A 171 8.71 -19.77 15.72
CA GLU A 171 9.34 -19.89 14.41
C GLU A 171 10.87 -19.97 14.41
N ASP A 172 11.51 -19.43 15.44
CA ASP A 172 12.96 -19.36 15.59
C ASP A 172 13.48 -20.39 16.63
N ASP A 173 12.62 -21.33 17.07
CA ASP A 173 12.88 -22.29 18.16
C ASP A 173 13.37 -21.63 19.48
N LEU A 174 12.95 -20.40 19.73
CA LEU A 174 13.34 -19.61 20.90
C LEU A 174 12.38 -19.80 22.09
N PRO A 175 12.85 -19.73 23.35
CA PRO A 175 11.98 -19.82 24.52
C PRO A 175 10.87 -18.76 24.55
N TYR A 176 9.64 -19.19 24.85
CA TYR A 176 8.44 -18.35 24.99
C TYR A 176 7.64 -18.73 26.25
N PRO A 177 6.78 -17.84 26.79
CA PRO A 177 5.89 -18.19 27.90
C PRO A 177 4.79 -19.15 27.47
N THR A 178 4.61 -20.24 28.22
CA THR A 178 3.54 -21.24 28.02
C THR A 178 2.39 -21.11 29.01
N SER A 179 2.56 -20.33 30.07
CA SER A 179 1.55 -20.04 31.10
C SER A 179 1.85 -18.71 31.80
N GLN A 180 0.88 -18.15 32.52
CA GLN A 180 1.10 -16.95 33.35
C GLN A 180 2.09 -17.20 34.52
N SER A 181 2.28 -18.47 34.91
CA SER A 181 3.29 -18.91 35.87
C SER A 181 4.68 -19.16 35.26
N HIS A 182 4.85 -19.02 33.94
CA HIS A 182 6.11 -19.26 33.27
C HIS A 182 7.14 -18.16 33.60
N PRO A 183 8.42 -18.47 33.86
CA PRO A 183 9.42 -17.46 34.23
C PRO A 183 9.62 -16.32 33.22
N LEU A 184 9.32 -16.56 31.93
CA LEU A 184 9.37 -15.55 30.87
C LEU A 184 8.13 -14.66 30.75
N PHE A 185 7.02 -15.01 31.43
CA PHE A 185 5.77 -14.26 31.30
C PHE A 185 5.90 -12.80 31.76
N PRO A 186 6.57 -12.47 32.89
CA PRO A 186 6.76 -11.08 33.30
C PRO A 186 7.60 -10.26 32.30
N SER A 187 8.71 -10.83 31.79
CA SER A 187 9.59 -10.10 30.86
C SER A 187 8.95 -9.86 29.50
N PHE A 188 8.21 -10.84 28.96
CA PHE A 188 7.41 -10.65 27.75
C PHE A 188 6.32 -9.59 27.98
N THR A 189 5.67 -9.59 29.15
CA THR A 189 4.62 -8.59 29.46
C THR A 189 5.21 -7.17 29.49
N SER A 190 6.36 -6.96 30.14
CA SER A 190 7.04 -5.65 30.16
C SER A 190 7.48 -5.19 28.76
N LEU A 191 8.04 -6.08 27.94
CA LEU A 191 8.47 -5.77 26.58
C LEU A 191 7.29 -5.36 25.67
N LEU A 192 6.13 -6.00 25.86
CA LEU A 192 4.90 -5.68 25.13
C LEU A 192 4.26 -4.37 25.63
N ASP A 193 4.29 -4.10 26.93
CA ASP A 193 3.82 -2.83 27.50
C ASP A 193 4.70 -1.64 27.01
N GLU A 194 6.03 -1.83 26.91
CA GLU A 194 6.94 -0.88 26.27
C GLU A 194 6.59 -0.63 24.81
N ARG A 195 6.40 -1.69 24.00
CA ARG A 195 6.04 -1.55 22.58
C ARG A 195 4.71 -0.83 22.36
N VAL A 196 3.71 -1.08 23.20
CA VAL A 196 2.42 -0.38 23.14
C VAL A 196 2.58 1.11 23.50
N ALA A 197 3.44 1.44 24.47
CA ALA A 197 3.75 2.83 24.82
C ALA A 197 4.51 3.56 23.70
N GLU A 198 5.50 2.91 23.06
CA GLU A 198 6.18 3.44 21.87
C GLU A 198 5.20 3.76 20.74
N HIS A 199 4.27 2.84 20.43
CA HIS A 199 3.29 3.05 19.38
C HIS A 199 2.42 4.27 19.68
N ALA A 200 1.86 4.34 20.89
CA ALA A 200 1.04 5.46 21.34
C ALA A 200 1.81 6.80 21.31
N ALA A 201 3.11 6.81 21.60
CA ALA A 201 3.95 8.00 21.52
C ALA A 201 4.32 8.40 20.08
N SER A 202 4.28 7.45 19.13
CA SER A 202 4.66 7.68 17.73
C SER A 202 3.61 8.40 16.89
N GLY A 203 2.38 8.52 17.40
CA GLY A 203 1.28 9.24 16.73
C GLY A 203 0.74 8.58 15.46
N LYS A 204 1.13 7.33 15.21
CA LYS A 204 0.57 6.43 14.18
C LYS A 204 -0.53 5.55 14.78
#